data_AF-A0A0B7BFW1-F1
#
_entry.id   AF-A0A0B7BFW1-F1
#
_cell.length_a   1.000
_cell.length_b   1.000
_cell.length_c   1.000
_cell.angle_alpha   90.00
_cell.angle_beta   90.00
_cell.angle_gamma   90.00
#
_symmetry.space_group_name_H-M   'P 1'
#
loop_
_entity.id
_entity.type
_entity.pdbx_description
1 polymer ?
#
loop_
_entity_poly.entity_id
_entity_poly.type
_entity_poly.pdbx_seq_one_letter_code
_entity_poly.pdbx_strand_id
1 'polypeptide(L)' 'MVVYLIAPLLGKGHHVYCDNWYTSLRLFLYLLEKQTLACGTIRVGRGIPEQLQLVQLDKGASSVVTEKL' A
#
# COMPACT_ATOMS: atom_id res chain seq x y z
N MET A 1 -11.83 -8.30 4.70
CA MET A 1 -13.01 -7.61 4.14
C MET A 1 -12.76 -7.13 2.71
N VAL A 2 -11.79 -6.24 2.44
CA VAL A 2 -11.48 -5.79 1.07
C VAL A 2 -11.24 -6.95 0.10
N VAL A 3 -10.42 -7.93 0.46
CA VAL A 3 -10.13 -9.11 -0.38
C VAL A 3 -11.40 -9.84 -0.85
N TYR A 4 -12.42 -9.96 0.01
CA TYR A 4 -13.67 -10.63 -0.38
C TYR A 4 -14.47 -9.83 -1.41
N LEU A 5 -14.41 -8.50 -1.34
CA LEU A 5 -15.08 -7.62 -2.29
C LEU A 5 -14.42 -7.70 -3.68
N ILE A 6 -13.08 -7.72 -3.72
CA ILE A 6 -12.31 -7.75 -4.96
C ILE A 6 -12.04 -9.17 -5.47
N ALA A 7 -12.39 -10.21 -4.72
CA ALA A 7 -12.19 -11.62 -5.07
C ALA A 7 -12.51 -11.98 -6.53
N PRO A 8 -13.67 -11.60 -7.12
CA PRO A 8 -13.98 -11.91 -8.52
C PRO A 8 -13.16 -11.12 -9.55
N LEU A 9 -12.42 -10.09 -9.12
CA LEU A 9 -11.63 -9.19 -9.96
C LEU A 9 -10.11 -9.43 -9.85
N LEU A 10 -9.68 -10.29 -8.91
CA LEU A 10 -8.28 -10.69 -8.73
C LEU A 10 -7.73 -11.41 -9.98
N GLY A 11 -6.43 -11.22 -10.25
CA GLY A 11 -5.71 -11.93 -11.33
C GLY A 11 -6.03 -11.45 -12.75
N LYS A 12 -6.74 -10.33 -12.89
CA LYS A 12 -7.11 -9.73 -14.19
C LYS A 12 -6.27 -8.50 -14.55
N GLY A 13 -5.22 -8.21 -13.77
CA GLY A 13 -4.35 -7.04 -13.98
C GLY A 13 -4.97 -5.71 -13.58
N HIS A 14 -6.01 -5.70 -12.74
CA HIS A 14 -6.63 -4.47 -12.26
C HIS A 14 -5.75 -3.76 -11.22
N HIS A 15 -5.96 -2.45 -11.11
CA HIS A 15 -5.38 -1.59 -10.08
C HIS A 15 -6.44 -1.23 -9.05
N VAL A 16 -6.16 -1.52 -7.79
CA VAL A 16 -7.06 -1.24 -6.66
C VAL A 16 -6.56 0.01 -5.93
N TYR A 17 -7.45 0.99 -5.76
CA TYR A 17 -7.19 2.18 -4.96
C TYR A 17 -7.91 2.02 -3.61
N CYS A 18 -7.14 2.00 -2.54
CA CYS A 18 -7.63 1.80 -1.18
C CYS A 18 -7.58 3.11 -0.38
N ASP A 19 -8.63 3.35 0.40
CA ASP A 19 -8.64 4.40 1.42
C ASP A 19 -7.79 3.98 2.63
N ASN A 20 -7.26 4.95 3.37
CA ASN A 20 -6.39 4.81 4.54
C ASN A 20 -6.90 3.79 5.57
N TRP A 21 -8.22 3.71 5.74
CA TRP A 21 -8.81 2.78 6.70
C TRP A 21 -8.52 1.32 6.37
N TYR A 22 -8.45 0.99 5.08
CA TYR A 22 -8.29 -0.36 4.57
C TYR A 22 -6.86 -0.68 4.11
N THR A 23 -5.99 0.34 4.00
CA THR A 23 -4.59 0.16 3.64
C THR A 23 -3.81 -0.57 4.74
N SER A 24 -3.14 -1.66 4.36
CA SER A 24 -2.15 -2.33 5.22
C SER A 24 -1.11 -3.02 4.34
N LEU A 25 0.13 -3.11 4.84
CA LEU A 25 1.24 -3.73 4.10
C LEU A 25 0.93 -5.18 3.74
N ARG A 26 0.43 -5.97 4.71
CA ARG A 26 0.06 -7.38 4.49
C ARG A 26 -0.99 -7.56 3.39
N LEU A 27 -1.98 -6.66 3.33
CA LEU A 27 -2.98 -6.68 2.27
C LEU A 27 -2.34 -6.43 0.90
N PHE A 28 -1.47 -5.43 0.79
CA PHE A 28 -0.85 -5.04 -0.48
C PHE A 28 0.10 -6.13 -0.99
N LEU A 29 0.84 -6.79 -0.10
CA LEU A 29 1.66 -7.96 -0.45
C LEU A 29 0.82 -9.10 -1.00
N TYR A 30 -0.29 -9.42 -0.34
CA TYR A 30 -1.23 -10.44 -0.83
C TYR A 30 -1.82 -10.09 -2.20
N LEU A 31 -2.16 -8.81 -2.43
CA LEU A 31 -2.66 -8.36 -3.74
C LEU A 31 -1.59 -8.47 -4.82
N LEU A 32 -0.34 -8.13 -4.50
CA LEU A 32 0.79 -8.22 -5.41
C LEU A 32 1.06 -9.66 -5.86
N GLU A 33 1.02 -10.62 -4.93
CA GLU A 33 1.10 -12.07 -5.25
C GLU A 33 -0.01 -12.52 -6.20
N LYS A 34 -1.18 -11.86 -6.15
CA LYS A 34 -2.35 -12.14 -7.00
C LYS A 34 -2.38 -11.28 -8.26
N GLN A 35 -1.23 -10.74 -8.68
CA GLN A 35 -1.07 -9.89 -9.88
C GLN A 35 -2.06 -8.72 -9.91
N THR A 36 -2.39 -8.18 -8.74
CA THR A 36 -3.31 -7.06 -8.57
C THR A 36 -2.53 -5.93 -7.91
N LEU A 37 -2.32 -4.84 -8.64
CA LEU A 37 -1.58 -3.70 -8.10
C LEU A 37 -2.49 -2.92 -7.16
N ALA A 38 -1.94 -2.46 -6.04
CA ALA A 38 -2.68 -1.72 -5.03
C ALA A 38 -1.97 -0.40 -4.71
N CYS A 39 -2.74 0.67 -4.58
CA CYS A 39 -2.25 1.98 -4.17
C CYS A 39 -3.19 2.57 -3.12
N GLY A 40 -2.65 3.36 -2.19
CA GLY A 40 -3.46 3.95 -1.13
C GLY A 40 -2.63 4.82 -0.21
N THR A 41 -3.33 5.54 0.66
CA THR A 41 -2.70 6.31 1.74
C THR A 41 -2.56 5.44 2.97
N ILE A 42 -1.54 5.71 3.78
CA ILE A 42 -1.29 4.97 5.02
C ILE A 42 -1.03 5.95 6.15
N ARG A 43 -1.63 5.69 7.31
CA ARG A 43 -1.44 6.49 8.53
C ARG A 43 -0.14 6.09 9.22
N VAL A 44 0.52 7.06 9.83
CA VAL A 44 1.68 6.83 10.71
C VAL A 44 1.33 5.77 11.77
N GLY A 45 2.23 4.81 12.00
CA GLY A 45 2.03 3.72 12.95
C GLY A 45 1.32 2.47 12.40
N ARG A 46 1.06 2.37 11.08
CA ARG A 46 0.45 1.17 10.45
C ARG A 46 1.44 0.29 9.67
N GLY A 47 2.67 0.13 10.15
CA GLY A 47 3.68 -0.75 9.52
C GLY A 47 4.43 -0.10 8.35
N ILE A 48 4.64 1.21 8.43
CA ILE A 48 5.51 1.97 7.51
C ILE A 48 6.94 1.89 8.07
N PRO A 49 7.99 1.76 7.23
CA PRO A 49 9.38 1.79 7.70
C PRO A 49 9.68 3.06 8.51
N GLU A 50 10.39 2.92 9.63
CA GLU A 50 10.71 4.03 10.54
C GLU A 50 11.44 5.17 9.84
N GLN A 51 12.23 4.85 8.81
CA GLN A 51 12.92 5.80 7.97
C GLN A 51 11.95 6.83 7.36
N LEU A 52 10.76 6.41 6.91
CA LEU A 52 9.76 7.35 6.38
C LEU A 52 9.06 8.14 7.48
N GLN A 53 9.02 7.63 8.71
CA GLN A 53 8.35 8.31 9.83
C GLN A 53 9.21 9.42 10.43
N LEU A 54 10.54 9.24 10.42
CA LEU A 54 11.50 10.18 10.99
C LEU A 54 11.97 11.26 10.01
N VAL A 55 11.72 11.07 8.71
CA VAL A 55 12.13 12.05 7.69
C VAL A 55 11.29 13.32 7.82
N GLN A 56 11.97 14.43 8.12
CA GLN A 56 11.41 15.76 7.97
C GLN A 56 11.57 16.18 6.50
N LEU A 57 10.45 16.51 5.85
CA LEU A 57 10.42 16.94 4.45
C LEU A 57 10.28 18.46 4.38
N ASP A 58 11.10 19.09 3.55
CA ASP A 58 10.89 20.47 3.11
C ASP A 58 9.66 20.55 2.19
N LYS A 59 9.06 21.74 2.10
CA LYS A 59 7.88 21.95 1.23
C LYS A 59 8.23 21.62 -0.23
N GLY A 60 7.53 20.62 -0.79
CA GLY A 60 7.73 20.13 -2.16
C GLY A 60 8.71 18.96 -2.29
N ALA A 61 9.35 18.52 -1.20
CA ALA A 61 10.19 17.32 -1.21
C ALA A 61 9.34 16.04 -1.05
N SER A 62 9.85 14.93 -1.57
CA SER A 62 9.27 13.59 -1.40
C SER A 62 10.37 12.59 -1.11
N SER A 63 10.12 11.64 -0.20
CA SER A 63 11.01 10.53 0.11
C SER A 63 10.37 9.22 -0.35
N VAL A 64 11.18 8.38 -1.00
CA VAL A 64 10.75 7.06 -1.48
C VAL A 64 11.65 6.03 -0.81
N VAL A 65 11.04 5.05 -0.15
CA VAL A 65 11.74 3.87 0.34
C VAL A 65 11.27 2.69 -0.48
N THR A 66 12.20 2.09 -1.20
CA THR A 66 11.97 0.87 -1.97
C THR A 66 12.50 -0.29 -1.16
N GLU A 67 11.61 -1.03 -0.49
CA GLU A 67 11.96 -2.36 0.02
C GLU A 67 11.90 -3.36 -1.12
N LYS A 68 12.98 -4.14 -1.29
CA LYS A 68 12.96 -5.32 -2.14
C LYS A 68 12.20 -6.41 -1.39
N LEU A 69 11.10 -6.87 -2.01
CA LEU A 69 10.41 -8.11 -1.63
C LEU A 69 11.22 -9.33 -2.04
#